data_AF-A0A7W0VGE6-F1
#
_entry.id   AF-A0A7W0VGE6-F1
#
_cell.length_a   1.000
_cell.length_b   1.000
_cell.length_c   1.000
_cell.angle_alpha   90.00
_cell.angle_beta   90.00
_cell.angle_gamma   90.00
#
_symmetry.space_group_name_H-M   'P 1'
#
loop_
_entity.id
_entity.type
_entity.pdbx_description
1 polymer ?
#
loop_
_entity_poly.entity_id
_entity_poly.type
_entity_poly.pdbx_seq_one_letter_code
_entity_poly.pdbx_strand_id
1 'polypeptide(L)'
;MAAHSPAFAEQRYALVIGSNPGWSQDRPLRYADNDAERVRDVLVALGGFPADRVNLMRDPSTADVRGALRRLADVARDSTGEDTLVFVYYSGHADNKHLHLRGDPMSHKELQDTLRSLPATIKLGVVDACKSGSVTRKGASQTDEFVVDVVHPKLSGMVLLSSSGADELSQESRALQGSVFTHHLVSGLRGAADEDNDQQVSITEAYHYAYSRTRAATSTSSVQQRPAFRYELSGQGELMLTKLKTNKNVAMIVPKGPAQKYVVLDAHEWRLIAETTSEKARDITLALAPGTYRVKRVHEDRLEVASLVVAAGGRSDLSKLTYTDAPLSAGIITKGDPGDLTPSEHRDYRRQQAFGFLANGQTAPAVALFDQLIREDRGDMLAWRGRGRALVRIAEAYERVNDHKSERLALADALKADPSLSEDPLFAIWYQRLGELDARERVTVERKDQFQRDVTKNPRTYKKYGVGFDLISTRGLLTINATKVIHRMFFPTIALDFAGPGLDFGITIAPLPSRWSPYLGFGAHVSAKKLGLDIYGGGMGTAGTNDTSYSTEDIWGLHGRIEGGVQFVSNAGFTTELGLGMMVFKTTATATQPSKTTQQLWPVFHLGWLW
;
A
#
# COMPACT_ATOMS: atom_id res chain seq x y z
N MET A 1 -14.94 21.94 56.30
CA MET A 1 -13.76 21.72 55.44
C MET A 1 -13.26 23.08 55.00
N ALA A 2 -11.98 23.39 55.24
CA ALA A 2 -11.41 24.68 54.86
C ALA A 2 -11.28 24.74 53.32
N ALA A 3 -11.92 25.73 52.69
CA ALA A 3 -11.80 25.99 51.27
C ALA A 3 -10.33 26.29 50.94
N HIS A 4 -9.71 25.43 50.13
CA HIS A 4 -8.37 25.67 49.62
C HIS A 4 -8.45 26.87 48.67
N SER A 5 -7.63 27.90 48.89
CA SER A 5 -7.62 29.08 48.01
C SER A 5 -7.14 28.66 46.60
N PRO A 6 -7.87 29.02 45.53
CA PRO A 6 -7.48 28.64 44.17
C PRO A 6 -6.18 29.36 43.76
N ALA A 7 -5.17 28.59 43.37
CA ALA A 7 -3.91 29.14 42.90
C ALA A 7 -3.91 29.22 41.36
N PHE A 8 -4.01 30.43 40.81
CA PHE A 8 -3.70 30.66 39.40
C PHE A 8 -2.26 31.16 39.30
N ALA A 9 -1.42 30.41 38.56
CA ALA A 9 -0.14 30.96 38.10
C ALA A 9 -0.38 32.25 37.30
N GLU A 10 0.33 33.32 37.67
CA GLU A 10 0.27 34.66 37.05
C GLU A 10 0.87 34.63 35.65
N GLN A 11 1.96 33.89 35.46
CA GLN A 11 2.62 33.72 34.16
C GLN A 11 2.37 32.30 33.63
N ARG A 12 1.89 32.19 32.40
CA ARG A 12 1.51 30.92 31.77
C ARG A 12 2.12 30.80 30.39
N TYR A 13 2.95 29.79 30.19
CA TYR A 13 3.61 29.47 28.93
C TYR A 13 3.29 28.06 28.50
N ALA A 14 3.08 27.84 27.20
CA ALA A 14 2.82 26.50 26.69
C ALA A 14 3.63 26.16 25.44
N LEU A 15 4.05 24.89 25.36
CA LEU A 15 4.56 24.24 24.15
C LEU A 15 3.63 23.08 23.83
N VAL A 16 2.99 23.13 22.66
CA VAL A 16 1.96 22.18 22.25
C VAL A 16 2.42 21.55 20.94
N ILE A 17 2.66 20.25 20.94
CA ILE A 17 3.31 19.53 19.84
C ILE A 17 2.35 18.46 19.30
N GLY A 18 2.10 18.50 17.99
CA GLY A 18 1.51 17.41 17.23
C GLY A 18 2.54 16.84 16.25
N SER A 19 2.61 15.51 16.12
CA SER A 19 3.52 14.85 15.19
C SER A 19 2.85 13.63 14.56
N ASN A 20 2.39 13.79 13.32
CA ASN A 20 1.69 12.77 12.54
C ASN A 20 2.63 11.71 11.92
N PRO A 21 3.76 12.04 11.26
CA PRO A 21 4.53 11.07 10.48
C PRO A 21 5.17 9.91 11.26
N GLY A 22 5.71 10.17 12.45
CA GLY A 22 6.53 9.20 13.19
C GLY A 22 7.88 8.90 12.52
N TRP A 23 8.47 7.75 12.87
CA TRP A 23 9.67 7.18 12.23
C TRP A 23 9.32 6.26 11.07
N SER A 24 10.33 5.80 10.31
CA SER A 24 10.13 5.01 9.09
C SER A 24 9.32 3.71 9.25
N GLN A 25 9.32 3.13 10.45
CA GLN A 25 8.56 1.93 10.80
C GLN A 25 7.17 2.22 11.33
N ASP A 26 6.88 3.49 11.65
CA ASP A 26 5.57 3.90 12.10
C ASP A 26 4.67 4.14 10.90
N ARG A 27 3.39 3.84 11.11
CA ARG A 27 2.36 4.23 10.17
C ARG A 27 1.86 5.62 10.59
N PRO A 28 1.90 6.65 9.72
CA PRO A 28 1.51 8.00 10.09
C PRO A 28 0.14 8.08 10.77
N LEU A 29 0.10 8.82 11.87
CA LEU A 29 -1.12 9.27 12.53
C LEU A 29 -1.85 10.30 11.65
N ARG A 30 -3.13 10.53 11.97
CA ARG A 30 -3.97 11.44 11.18
C ARG A 30 -4.34 12.70 11.92
N TYR A 31 -4.34 12.67 13.25
CA TYR A 31 -5.00 13.69 14.06
C TYR A 31 -4.14 14.24 15.20
N ALA A 32 -2.85 13.90 15.27
CA ALA A 32 -1.97 14.42 16.31
C ALA A 32 -1.85 15.96 16.25
N ASP A 33 -1.81 16.53 15.04
CA ASP A 33 -1.86 17.98 14.84
C ASP A 33 -3.20 18.59 15.27
N ASN A 34 -4.32 17.93 14.96
CA ASN A 34 -5.65 18.40 15.35
C ASN A 34 -5.83 18.39 16.87
N ASP A 35 -5.27 17.38 17.54
CA ASP A 35 -5.24 17.27 18.99
C ASP A 35 -4.44 18.41 19.62
N ALA A 36 -3.24 18.68 19.10
CA ALA A 36 -2.41 19.81 19.51
C ALA A 36 -3.14 21.16 19.32
N GLU A 37 -3.83 21.35 18.19
CA GLU A 37 -4.65 22.53 17.96
C GLU A 37 -5.78 22.69 18.98
N ARG A 38 -6.53 21.61 19.26
CA ARG A 38 -7.64 21.62 20.22
C ARG A 38 -7.19 21.98 21.62
N VAL A 39 -6.04 21.45 22.05
CA VAL A 39 -5.42 21.79 23.33
C VAL A 39 -5.01 23.26 23.34
N ARG A 40 -4.30 23.74 22.32
CA ARG A 40 -3.92 25.16 22.19
C ARG A 40 -5.15 26.08 22.28
N ASP A 41 -6.21 25.76 21.55
CA ASP A 41 -7.43 26.57 21.51
C ASP A 41 -8.07 26.70 22.91
N VAL A 42 -8.12 25.61 23.68
CA VAL A 42 -8.67 25.62 25.05
C VAL A 42 -7.77 26.37 26.02
N LEU A 43 -6.44 26.20 25.94
CA LEU A 43 -5.49 26.92 26.80
C LEU A 43 -5.60 28.44 26.61
N VAL A 44 -5.71 28.90 25.37
CA VAL A 44 -5.86 30.32 25.05
C VAL A 44 -7.24 30.84 25.44
N ALA A 45 -8.30 30.09 25.13
CA ALA A 45 -9.67 30.55 25.38
C ALA A 45 -10.04 30.54 26.86
N LEU A 46 -9.65 29.50 27.59
CA LEU A 46 -10.15 29.19 28.94
C LEU A 46 -9.04 29.11 29.97
N GLY A 47 -7.81 28.78 29.55
CA GLY A 47 -6.69 28.53 30.46
C GLY A 47 -5.91 29.77 30.89
N GLY A 48 -6.26 30.94 30.37
CA GLY A 48 -5.56 32.20 30.66
C GLY A 48 -4.16 32.28 30.06
N PHE A 49 -3.84 31.46 29.06
CA PHE A 49 -2.57 31.54 28.34
C PHE A 49 -2.66 32.64 27.27
N PRO A 50 -1.78 33.66 27.29
CA PRO A 50 -1.67 34.60 26.18
C PRO A 50 -1.30 33.88 24.88
N ALA A 51 -1.92 34.26 23.76
CA ALA A 51 -1.75 33.54 22.48
C ALA A 51 -0.29 33.57 21.97
N ASP A 52 0.44 34.64 22.26
CA ASP A 52 1.87 34.82 21.98
C ASP A 52 2.79 33.99 22.91
N ARG A 53 2.24 33.39 23.97
CA ARG A 53 2.95 32.50 24.90
C ARG A 53 2.58 31.03 24.75
N VAL A 54 1.78 30.68 23.73
CA VAL A 54 1.48 29.30 23.37
C VAL A 54 2.14 28.98 22.03
N ASN A 55 3.22 28.21 22.07
CA ASN A 55 3.93 27.76 20.89
C ASN A 55 3.34 26.43 20.38
N LEU A 56 2.58 26.49 19.28
CA LEU A 56 2.05 25.32 18.59
C LEU A 56 3.03 24.84 17.51
N MET A 57 3.46 23.59 17.60
CA MET A 57 4.34 22.94 16.63
C MET A 57 3.61 21.77 15.97
N ARG A 58 3.52 21.79 14.64
CA ARG A 58 3.02 20.68 13.81
C ARG A 58 4.18 20.01 13.10
N ASP A 59 4.30 18.70 13.24
CA ASP A 59 5.38 17.86 12.71
C ASP A 59 6.82 18.41 12.93
N PRO A 60 7.17 18.87 14.14
CA PRO A 60 8.51 19.43 14.39
C PRO A 60 9.61 18.36 14.32
N SER A 61 10.84 18.81 14.05
CA SER A 61 12.01 17.98 14.35
C SER A 61 12.34 17.98 15.84
N THR A 62 13.10 16.98 16.29
CA THR A 62 13.65 16.96 17.65
C THR A 62 14.46 18.22 17.96
N ALA A 63 15.20 18.75 16.98
CA ALA A 63 15.97 19.98 17.14
C ALA A 63 15.07 21.20 17.41
N ASP A 64 13.91 21.27 16.73
CA ASP A 64 12.93 22.33 16.93
C ASP A 64 12.34 22.27 18.34
N VAL A 65 11.98 21.07 18.82
CA VAL A 65 11.45 20.85 20.18
C VAL A 65 12.49 21.21 21.24
N ARG A 66 13.75 20.76 21.09
CA ARG A 66 14.86 21.15 21.98
C ARG A 66 15.09 22.66 21.98
N GLY A 67 14.96 23.31 20.82
CA GLY A 67 15.04 24.76 20.68
C GLY A 67 13.92 25.48 21.41
N ALA A 68 12.68 24.97 21.31
CA ALA A 68 11.53 25.54 22.00
C ALA A 68 11.60 25.38 23.52
N LEU A 69 12.03 24.21 24.01
CA LEU A 69 12.23 23.98 25.45
C LEU A 69 13.32 24.89 26.03
N ARG A 70 14.41 25.14 25.29
CA ARG A 70 15.43 26.13 25.69
C ARG A 70 14.86 27.54 25.78
N ARG A 71 14.12 27.98 24.76
CA ARG A 71 13.44 29.30 24.79
C ARG A 71 12.46 29.42 25.95
N LEU A 72 11.70 28.36 26.24
CA LEU A 72 10.82 28.32 27.40
C LEU A 72 11.60 28.44 28.71
N ALA A 73 12.75 27.79 28.83
CA ALA A 73 13.61 27.91 30.01
C ALA A 73 14.12 29.34 30.21
N ASP A 74 14.51 30.02 29.14
CA ASP A 74 14.99 31.40 29.20
C ASP A 74 13.86 32.36 29.62
N VAL A 75 12.69 32.26 28.97
CA VAL A 75 11.54 33.11 29.31
C VAL A 75 11.00 32.85 30.72
N ALA A 76 10.98 31.59 31.17
CA ALA A 76 10.60 31.25 32.54
C ALA A 76 11.61 31.81 33.56
N ARG A 77 12.91 31.84 33.22
CA ARG A 77 13.96 32.43 34.07
C ARG A 77 13.77 33.94 34.22
N ASP A 78 13.36 34.63 33.16
CA ASP A 78 13.14 36.08 33.17
C ASP A 78 11.85 36.49 33.91
N SER A 79 10.97 35.53 34.21
CA SER A 79 9.72 35.73 34.96
C SER A 79 9.92 35.69 36.49
N THR A 80 11.13 36.00 36.98
CA THR A 80 11.50 35.90 38.40
C THR A 80 10.62 36.75 39.31
N GLY A 81 9.96 36.11 40.28
CA GLY A 81 9.11 36.77 41.29
C GLY A 81 7.62 36.46 41.15
N GLU A 82 7.19 35.98 39.99
CA GLU A 82 5.80 35.66 39.68
C GLU A 82 5.58 34.14 39.61
N ASP A 83 4.40 33.67 39.99
CA ASP A 83 4.09 32.23 39.95
C ASP A 83 3.95 31.78 38.48
N THR A 84 4.92 31.01 37.99
CA THR A 84 5.03 30.62 36.58
C THR A 84 4.58 29.17 36.36
N LEU A 85 3.66 28.95 35.42
CA LEU A 85 3.23 27.66 34.92
C LEU A 85 3.77 27.43 33.51
N VAL A 86 4.51 26.33 33.33
CA VAL A 86 4.87 25.82 32.00
C VAL A 86 4.05 24.57 31.69
N PHE A 87 3.30 24.60 30.60
CA PHE A 87 2.50 23.50 30.08
C PHE A 87 3.13 22.92 28.81
N VAL A 88 3.49 21.64 28.81
CA VAL A 88 4.02 20.97 27.64
C VAL A 88 3.10 19.83 27.25
N TYR A 89 2.61 19.85 26.01
CA TYR A 89 1.76 18.81 25.45
C TYR A 89 2.41 18.18 24.23
N TYR A 90 2.36 16.86 24.13
CA TYR A 90 2.82 16.09 22.99
C TYR A 90 1.74 15.10 22.57
N SER A 91 1.37 15.10 21.30
CA SER A 91 0.61 14.04 20.62
C SER A 91 1.44 13.47 19.49
N GLY A 92 1.62 12.15 19.44
CA GLY A 92 2.43 11.52 18.41
C GLY A 92 2.80 10.08 18.70
N HIS A 93 3.65 9.51 17.85
CA HIS A 93 4.23 8.18 18.07
C HIS A 93 5.30 8.22 19.18
N ALA A 94 5.39 7.12 19.94
CA ALA A 94 6.46 6.88 20.89
C ALA A 94 6.69 5.37 21.08
N ASP A 95 7.89 5.00 21.50
CA ASP A 95 8.22 3.67 22.02
C ASP A 95 8.48 3.73 23.54
N ASN A 96 9.06 2.67 24.11
CA ASN A 96 9.37 2.59 25.55
C ASN A 96 10.47 3.55 26.01
N LYS A 97 11.15 4.24 25.11
CA LYS A 97 12.34 5.05 25.40
C LYS A 97 12.28 6.44 24.75
N HIS A 98 11.67 6.59 23.59
CA HIS A 98 11.76 7.79 22.76
C HIS A 98 10.40 8.26 22.24
N LEU A 99 10.34 9.57 21.99
CA LEU A 99 9.35 10.20 21.14
C LEU A 99 9.81 10.08 19.68
N HIS A 100 8.92 9.65 18.79
CA HIS A 100 9.25 9.45 17.38
C HIS A 100 9.08 10.75 16.59
N LEU A 101 9.90 11.74 16.93
CA LEU A 101 10.03 13.00 16.22
C LEU A 101 11.01 12.86 15.06
N ARG A 102 10.93 13.76 14.07
CA ARG A 102 11.88 13.78 12.95
C ARG A 102 13.29 14.16 13.43
N GLY A 103 14.30 13.40 13.02
CA GLY A 103 15.71 13.64 13.36
C GLY A 103 16.18 12.78 14.53
N ASP A 104 17.16 13.29 15.29
CA ASP A 104 17.75 12.53 16.40
C ASP A 104 16.70 12.15 17.45
N PRO A 105 16.73 10.94 18.02
CA PRO A 105 15.78 10.54 19.04
C PRO A 105 15.80 11.47 20.27
N MET A 106 14.62 11.86 20.74
CA MET A 106 14.43 12.47 22.06
C MET A 106 13.92 11.41 23.02
N SER A 107 14.63 11.17 24.11
CA SER A 107 14.19 10.17 25.10
C SER A 107 13.12 10.72 26.05
N HIS A 108 12.26 9.84 26.57
CA HIS A 108 11.30 10.16 27.64
C HIS A 108 12.01 10.76 28.87
N LYS A 109 13.19 10.22 29.21
CA LYS A 109 14.04 10.71 30.29
C LYS A 109 14.55 12.12 30.01
N GLU A 110 15.01 12.38 28.79
CA GLU A 110 15.46 13.70 28.37
C GLU A 110 14.34 14.74 28.50
N LEU A 111 13.13 14.43 28.02
CA LEU A 111 11.97 15.31 28.17
C LEU A 111 11.66 15.57 29.66
N GLN A 112 11.61 14.51 30.48
CA GLN A 112 11.32 14.61 31.91
C GLN A 112 12.37 15.45 32.66
N ASP A 113 13.66 15.19 32.42
CA ASP A 113 14.75 15.94 33.05
C ASP A 113 14.73 17.41 32.62
N THR A 114 14.46 17.66 31.34
CA THR A 114 14.33 19.02 30.81
C THR A 114 13.18 19.75 31.50
N LEU A 115 11.98 19.16 31.56
CA LEU A 115 10.82 19.72 32.27
C LEU A 115 11.13 19.98 33.75
N ARG A 116 11.78 19.03 34.43
CA ARG A 116 12.14 19.18 35.85
C ARG A 116 13.10 20.35 36.07
N SER A 117 14.03 20.56 35.13
CA SER A 117 15.03 21.64 35.17
C SER A 117 14.50 23.03 34.78
N LEU A 118 13.28 23.13 34.24
CA LEU A 118 12.71 24.42 33.88
C LEU A 118 12.55 25.31 35.13
N PRO A 119 12.97 26.58 35.08
CA PRO A 119 12.86 27.55 36.17
C PRO A 119 11.43 28.09 36.28
N ALA A 120 10.46 27.21 36.49
CA ALA A 120 9.05 27.54 36.67
C ALA A 120 8.53 26.95 38.00
N THR A 121 7.60 27.66 38.62
CA THR A 121 6.94 27.24 39.87
C THR A 121 6.21 25.91 39.67
N ILE A 122 5.49 25.78 38.55
CA ILE A 122 4.70 24.59 38.21
C ILE A 122 5.03 24.14 36.79
N LYS A 123 5.31 22.85 36.62
CA LYS A 123 5.54 22.22 35.31
C LYS A 123 4.52 21.13 35.07
N LEU A 124 3.74 21.24 34.01
CA LEU A 124 2.73 20.27 33.62
C LEU A 124 3.08 19.69 32.25
N GLY A 125 3.43 18.40 32.20
CA GLY A 125 3.62 17.66 30.97
C GLY A 125 2.44 16.74 30.68
N VAL A 126 1.96 16.71 29.44
CA VAL A 126 0.90 15.82 28.95
C VAL A 126 1.41 15.10 27.72
N VAL A 127 1.54 13.78 27.78
CA VAL A 127 2.08 12.96 26.70
C VAL A 127 1.00 11.99 26.21
N ASP A 128 0.43 12.30 25.06
CA ASP A 128 -0.53 11.45 24.36
C ASP A 128 0.15 10.61 23.28
N ALA A 129 0.70 9.46 23.69
CA ALA A 129 1.41 8.54 22.81
C ALA A 129 1.36 7.10 23.34
N CYS A 130 1.34 6.11 22.43
CA CYS A 130 1.44 4.69 22.81
C CYS A 130 2.71 4.44 23.63
N LYS A 131 2.62 3.62 24.71
CA LYS A 131 3.77 3.24 25.56
C LYS A 131 4.45 4.41 26.30
N SER A 132 3.78 5.56 26.40
CA SER A 132 4.26 6.74 27.15
C SER A 132 4.31 6.55 28.68
N GLY A 133 3.70 5.47 29.22
CA GLY A 133 3.79 5.13 30.65
C GLY A 133 5.21 4.78 31.15
N SER A 134 6.21 4.69 30.26
CA SER A 134 7.63 4.61 30.64
C SER A 134 8.16 5.94 31.23
N VAL A 135 7.59 7.09 30.84
CA VAL A 135 7.88 8.43 31.42
C VAL A 135 7.57 8.44 32.93
N THR A 136 6.56 7.68 33.36
CA THR A 136 6.14 7.59 34.76
C THR A 136 6.74 6.39 35.50
N ARG A 137 7.54 5.53 34.85
CA ARG A 137 7.99 4.26 35.44
C ARG A 137 9.51 4.02 35.33
N LYS A 138 10.25 4.57 36.29
CA LYS A 138 11.46 3.97 36.87
C LYS A 138 11.81 4.66 38.20
N GLY A 139 11.77 3.93 39.31
CA GLY A 139 12.28 4.36 40.63
C GLY A 139 11.25 4.74 41.71
N ALA A 140 9.94 4.71 41.46
CA ALA A 140 8.94 4.93 42.50
C ALA A 140 8.51 3.58 43.08
N SER A 141 8.81 3.31 44.35
CA SER A 141 8.02 2.30 45.08
C SER A 141 6.58 2.82 45.19
N GLN A 142 5.61 1.93 45.39
CA GLN A 142 4.42 2.38 46.12
C GLN A 142 4.97 2.91 47.45
N THR A 143 5.02 4.22 47.60
CA THR A 143 5.36 4.87 48.87
C THR A 143 4.09 5.41 49.47
N ASP A 144 3.99 5.14 50.76
CA ASP A 144 2.86 5.33 51.63
C ASP A 144 2.38 6.79 51.74
N GLU A 145 1.21 6.89 52.33
CA GLU A 145 0.57 8.04 52.97
C GLU A 145 1.49 9.27 53.20
N PHE A 146 1.04 10.41 52.70
CA PHE A 146 1.68 11.72 52.79
C PHE A 146 2.25 12.04 54.19
N VAL A 147 3.53 12.40 54.26
CA VAL A 147 4.02 13.33 55.28
C VAL A 147 3.92 14.73 54.70
N VAL A 148 2.91 15.48 55.12
CA VAL A 148 2.76 16.91 54.81
C VAL A 148 3.81 17.67 55.62
N ASP A 149 4.88 18.12 54.99
CA ASP A 149 5.77 19.11 55.59
C ASP A 149 5.12 20.50 55.43
N VAL A 150 4.65 21.06 56.55
CA VAL A 150 3.83 22.29 56.64
C VAL A 150 4.70 23.55 56.47
N VAL A 151 5.60 23.60 55.48
CA VAL A 151 6.60 24.68 55.35
C VAL A 151 6.50 25.48 54.05
N HIS A 152 5.69 25.07 53.06
CA HIS A 152 5.55 25.81 51.80
C HIS A 152 4.13 26.37 51.58
N PRO A 153 3.93 27.71 51.64
CA PRO A 153 2.61 28.33 51.46
C PRO A 153 2.14 28.40 50.00
N LYS A 154 3.02 28.18 49.01
CA LYS A 154 2.71 28.27 47.57
C LYS A 154 2.83 26.90 46.89
N LEU A 155 1.88 26.59 45.99
CA LEU A 155 1.89 25.36 45.20
C LEU A 155 3.07 25.37 44.19
N SER A 156 3.93 24.37 44.25
CA SER A 156 5.07 24.23 43.32
C SER A 156 5.39 22.77 43.04
N GLY A 157 5.98 22.49 41.87
CA GLY A 157 6.43 21.14 41.51
C GLY A 157 6.17 20.74 40.06
N MET A 158 6.03 19.44 39.82
CA MET A 158 5.83 18.87 38.48
C MET A 158 4.67 17.86 38.44
N VAL A 159 3.88 17.90 37.38
CA VAL A 159 2.82 16.93 37.07
C VAL A 159 3.08 16.35 35.68
N LEU A 160 2.97 15.04 35.55
CA LEU A 160 3.08 14.35 34.26
C LEU A 160 1.84 13.47 34.03
N LEU A 161 1.12 13.76 32.95
CA LEU A 161 -0.02 12.97 32.46
C LEU A 161 0.40 12.17 31.24
N SER A 162 -0.09 10.94 31.15
CA SER A 162 0.11 10.09 29.98
C SER A 162 -1.19 9.39 29.60
N SER A 163 -1.50 9.31 28.31
CA SER A 163 -2.75 8.72 27.80
C SER A 163 -2.82 7.19 27.88
N SER A 164 -1.70 6.51 28.15
CA SER A 164 -1.62 5.04 28.22
C SER A 164 -0.58 4.54 29.22
N GLY A 165 -0.84 3.42 29.90
CA GLY A 165 0.12 2.73 30.74
C GLY A 165 1.35 2.20 29.97
N ALA A 166 2.39 1.78 30.70
CA ALA A 166 3.68 1.35 30.11
C ALA A 166 3.57 0.16 29.13
N ASP A 167 2.50 -0.64 29.25
CA ASP A 167 2.26 -1.84 28.44
C ASP A 167 0.98 -1.73 27.57
N GLU A 168 0.44 -0.52 27.40
CA GLU A 168 -0.84 -0.27 26.70
C GLU A 168 -0.66 0.62 25.44
N LEU A 169 -1.54 0.43 24.45
CA LEU A 169 -1.54 1.21 23.21
C LEU A 169 -2.48 2.41 23.33
N SER A 170 -2.01 3.61 22.93
CA SER A 170 -2.87 4.78 22.70
C SER A 170 -3.68 4.61 21.39
N GLN A 171 -4.83 5.29 21.25
CA GLN A 171 -5.81 5.06 20.18
C GLN A 171 -6.28 6.39 19.63
N GLU A 172 -6.14 6.57 18.32
CA GLU A 172 -6.84 7.61 17.58
C GLU A 172 -8.23 7.11 17.17
N SER A 173 -9.26 7.91 17.42
CA SER A 173 -10.60 7.67 16.92
C SER A 173 -10.84 8.51 15.68
N ARG A 174 -11.10 7.85 14.54
CA ARG A 174 -11.54 8.55 13.30
C ARG A 174 -12.81 9.35 13.52
N ALA A 175 -13.62 8.84 14.41
CA ALA A 175 -14.91 9.37 14.72
C ALA A 175 -14.71 10.65 15.58
N LEU A 176 -13.80 10.65 16.56
CA LEU A 176 -13.44 11.87 17.32
C LEU A 176 -12.48 12.81 16.55
N GLN A 177 -11.93 12.37 15.40
CA GLN A 177 -10.84 13.02 14.67
C GLN A 177 -9.68 13.43 15.60
N GLY A 178 -9.26 12.51 16.46
CA GLY A 178 -8.29 12.77 17.53
C GLY A 178 -8.12 11.57 18.46
N SER A 179 -7.19 11.67 19.39
CA SER A 179 -7.01 10.72 20.48
C SER A 179 -8.21 10.75 21.43
N VAL A 180 -8.62 9.56 21.89
CA VAL A 180 -9.71 9.40 22.88
C VAL A 180 -9.39 10.17 24.16
N PHE A 181 -8.14 10.09 24.64
CA PHE A 181 -7.72 10.78 25.85
C PHE A 181 -7.75 12.30 25.68
N THR A 182 -7.10 12.82 24.63
CA THR A 182 -7.05 14.26 24.38
C THR A 182 -8.45 14.85 24.19
N HIS A 183 -9.33 14.13 23.51
CA HIS A 183 -10.72 14.55 23.34
C HIS A 183 -11.45 14.74 24.68
N HIS A 184 -11.35 13.76 25.60
CA HIS A 184 -11.98 13.88 26.91
C HIS A 184 -11.29 14.91 27.81
N LEU A 185 -9.96 15.07 27.70
CA LEU A 185 -9.24 16.15 28.38
C LEU A 185 -9.73 17.53 27.94
N VAL A 186 -9.85 17.75 26.63
CA VAL A 186 -10.38 19.01 26.05
C VAL A 186 -11.83 19.26 26.47
N SER A 187 -12.68 18.22 26.47
CA SER A 187 -14.06 18.34 26.95
C SER A 187 -14.13 18.66 28.45
N GLY A 188 -13.26 18.05 29.25
CA GLY A 188 -13.12 18.31 30.68
C GLY A 188 -12.70 19.75 30.96
N LEU A 189 -11.64 20.24 30.31
CA LEU A 189 -11.15 21.61 30.42
C LEU A 189 -12.17 22.67 29.95
N ARG A 190 -13.14 22.28 29.11
CA ARG A 190 -14.28 23.11 28.72
C ARG A 190 -15.41 23.14 29.74
N GLY A 191 -15.31 22.39 30.83
CA GLY A 191 -16.26 22.41 31.95
C GLY A 191 -17.01 21.11 32.18
N ALA A 192 -16.81 20.07 31.35
CA ALA A 192 -17.40 18.77 31.63
C ALA A 192 -16.83 18.11 32.90
N ALA A 193 -15.67 18.56 33.35
CA ALA A 193 -14.96 18.06 34.52
C ALA A 193 -15.15 18.89 35.80
N ASP A 194 -15.79 20.07 35.72
CA ASP A 194 -16.11 20.92 36.87
C ASP A 194 -17.10 20.17 37.77
N GLU A 195 -16.65 19.40 38.77
CA GLU A 195 -17.49 18.51 39.57
C GLU A 195 -18.15 19.26 40.73
N ASP A 196 -17.47 20.25 41.29
CA ASP A 196 -17.95 21.07 42.41
C ASP A 196 -18.77 22.30 41.98
N ASN A 197 -18.86 22.55 40.66
CA ASN A 197 -19.63 23.62 40.04
C ASN A 197 -19.14 25.03 40.44
N ASP A 198 -17.84 25.18 40.70
CA ASP A 198 -17.20 26.45 41.03
C ASP A 198 -16.85 27.30 39.78
N GLN A 199 -17.16 26.79 38.57
CA GLN A 199 -16.87 27.39 37.27
C GLN A 199 -15.38 27.44 36.90
N GLN A 200 -14.58 26.62 37.56
CA GLN A 200 -13.17 26.41 37.30
C GLN A 200 -12.97 24.91 37.05
N VAL A 201 -11.85 24.56 36.41
CA VAL A 201 -11.48 23.16 36.26
C VAL A 201 -10.07 23.01 36.76
N SER A 202 -9.92 22.17 37.78
CA SER A 202 -8.62 21.82 38.34
C SER A 202 -7.89 20.78 37.49
N ILE A 203 -6.59 20.61 37.72
CA ILE A 203 -5.82 19.51 37.12
C ILE A 203 -6.38 18.14 37.54
N THR A 204 -6.83 18.01 38.80
CA THR A 204 -7.37 16.78 39.37
C THR A 204 -8.67 16.42 38.66
N GLU A 205 -9.59 17.37 38.58
CA GLU A 205 -10.87 17.23 37.87
C GLU A 205 -10.67 16.87 36.39
N ALA A 206 -9.86 17.65 35.68
CA ALA A 206 -9.57 17.39 34.27
C ALA A 206 -9.00 15.98 34.04
N TYR A 207 -8.11 15.52 34.92
CA TYR A 207 -7.55 14.17 34.85
C TYR A 207 -8.59 13.10 35.19
N HIS A 208 -9.33 13.23 36.29
CA HIS A 208 -10.36 12.26 36.70
C HIS A 208 -11.43 12.08 35.63
N TYR A 209 -11.88 13.18 35.03
CA TYR A 209 -12.81 13.15 33.91
C TYR A 209 -12.21 12.47 32.68
N ALA A 210 -11.01 12.89 32.24
CA ALA A 210 -10.36 12.29 31.07
C ALA A 210 -10.09 10.80 31.26
N TYR A 211 -9.62 10.39 32.44
CA TYR A 211 -9.35 8.99 32.79
C TYR A 211 -10.63 8.14 32.77
N SER A 212 -11.68 8.58 33.48
CA SER A 212 -12.93 7.82 33.59
C SER A 212 -13.61 7.64 32.22
N ARG A 213 -13.65 8.71 31.42
CA ARG A 213 -14.27 8.68 30.09
C ARG A 213 -13.44 7.89 29.08
N THR A 214 -12.11 8.00 29.10
CA THR A 214 -11.22 7.19 28.25
C THR A 214 -11.37 5.71 28.56
N ARG A 215 -11.44 5.33 29.84
CA ARG A 215 -11.69 3.93 30.25
C ARG A 215 -13.05 3.44 29.80
N ALA A 216 -14.10 4.25 29.97
CA ALA A 216 -15.44 3.90 29.53
C ALA A 216 -15.50 3.71 28.01
N ALA A 217 -14.94 4.65 27.23
CA ALA A 217 -14.92 4.62 25.76
C ALA A 217 -14.10 3.47 25.18
N THR A 218 -13.06 3.01 25.90
CA THR A 218 -12.20 1.90 25.47
C THR A 218 -12.58 0.55 26.07
N SER A 219 -13.52 0.50 27.03
CA SER A 219 -13.95 -0.73 27.71
C SER A 219 -14.54 -1.81 26.79
N THR A 220 -15.18 -1.40 25.69
CA THR A 220 -15.77 -2.30 24.67
C THR A 220 -14.85 -2.49 23.46
N SER A 221 -13.66 -1.90 23.48
CA SER A 221 -12.62 -2.07 22.46
C SER A 221 -11.78 -3.31 22.77
N SER A 222 -11.25 -3.98 21.74
CA SER A 222 -10.31 -5.11 21.91
C SER A 222 -8.99 -4.72 22.58
N VAL A 223 -8.75 -3.41 22.76
CA VAL A 223 -7.57 -2.84 23.43
C VAL A 223 -8.06 -1.84 24.48
N GLN A 224 -7.84 -2.15 25.75
CA GLN A 224 -8.18 -1.30 26.90
C GLN A 224 -7.10 -0.22 27.09
N GLN A 225 -7.51 1.00 27.50
CA GLN A 225 -6.59 2.09 27.85
C GLN A 225 -6.78 2.57 29.28
N ARG A 226 -5.67 2.71 29.99
CA ARG A 226 -5.58 3.24 31.34
C ARG A 226 -4.56 4.39 31.31
N PRO A 227 -5.03 5.64 31.24
CA PRO A 227 -4.14 6.78 31.38
C PRO A 227 -3.37 6.71 32.70
N ALA A 228 -2.11 7.15 32.68
CA ALA A 228 -1.22 7.14 33.82
C ALA A 228 -0.92 8.57 34.29
N PHE A 229 -0.65 8.72 35.58
CA PHE A 229 -0.46 10.02 36.21
C PHE A 229 0.66 9.97 37.24
N ARG A 230 1.47 11.03 37.28
CA ARG A 230 2.46 11.25 38.34
C ARG A 230 2.32 12.66 38.88
N TYR A 231 2.23 12.76 40.21
CA TYR A 231 2.11 14.00 40.95
C TYR A 231 3.36 14.22 41.81
N GLU A 232 4.12 15.27 41.53
CA GLU A 232 5.25 15.74 42.33
C GLU A 232 4.99 17.22 42.69
N LEU A 233 3.81 17.55 43.23
CA LEU A 233 3.48 18.89 43.74
C LEU A 233 3.62 18.95 45.27
N SER A 234 4.03 20.11 45.76
CA SER A 234 4.18 20.46 47.17
C SER A 234 3.56 21.83 47.44
N GLY A 235 3.08 22.07 48.66
CA GLY A 235 2.43 23.31 49.08
C GLY A 235 0.91 23.21 49.18
N GLN A 236 0.25 24.34 49.48
CA GLN A 236 -1.21 24.42 49.67
C GLN A 236 -1.93 24.93 48.42
N GLY A 237 -3.13 24.42 48.17
CA GLY A 237 -4.01 24.83 47.07
C GLY A 237 -4.08 23.82 45.93
N GLU A 238 -5.01 24.06 45.01
CA GLU A 238 -5.20 23.24 43.81
C GLU A 238 -4.82 24.03 42.55
N LEU A 239 -4.17 23.36 41.60
CA LEU A 239 -3.79 23.98 40.33
C LEU A 239 -5.02 24.08 39.41
N MET A 240 -5.49 25.30 39.23
CA MET A 240 -6.59 25.58 38.31
C MET A 240 -6.07 25.72 36.87
N LEU A 241 -6.60 24.90 35.96
CA LEU A 241 -6.22 24.91 34.55
C LEU A 241 -7.08 25.86 33.74
N THR A 242 -8.40 25.85 33.92
CA THR A 242 -9.32 26.71 33.16
C THR A 242 -10.34 27.44 34.04
N LYS A 243 -10.81 28.58 33.55
CA LYS A 243 -11.96 29.33 34.07
C LYS A 243 -13.04 29.35 33.01
N LEU A 244 -14.23 28.82 33.34
CA LEU A 244 -15.34 28.72 32.39
C LEU A 244 -15.99 30.09 32.15
N LYS A 245 -16.08 30.90 33.20
CA LYS A 245 -16.61 32.27 33.14
C LYS A 245 -15.50 33.25 32.76
N THR A 246 -15.43 33.60 31.48
CA THR A 246 -14.59 34.70 30.99
C THR A 246 -15.44 35.69 30.20
N ASN A 247 -14.96 36.93 30.02
CA ASN A 247 -15.67 37.93 29.18
C ASN A 247 -15.75 37.53 27.70
N LYS A 248 -14.99 36.51 27.27
CA LYS A 248 -14.84 36.10 25.87
C LYS A 248 -15.62 34.83 25.52
N ASN A 249 -15.97 34.02 26.50
CA ASN A 249 -16.59 32.72 26.29
C ASN A 249 -18.06 32.73 26.67
N VAL A 250 -18.80 31.77 26.12
CA VAL A 250 -20.22 31.62 26.36
C VAL A 250 -20.45 30.31 27.07
N ALA A 251 -21.26 30.35 28.12
CA ALA A 251 -21.72 29.18 28.82
C ALA A 251 -22.90 28.54 28.06
N MET A 252 -22.64 27.37 27.50
CA MET A 252 -23.67 26.42 27.07
C MET A 252 -24.09 25.58 28.28
N ILE A 253 -25.36 25.64 28.65
CA ILE A 253 -25.89 24.94 29.83
C ILE A 253 -26.55 23.64 29.35
N VAL A 254 -26.02 22.51 29.80
CA VAL A 254 -26.64 21.20 29.65
C VAL A 254 -27.52 20.96 30.88
N PRO A 255 -28.84 20.80 30.71
CA PRO A 255 -29.75 20.71 31.84
C PRO A 255 -29.54 19.43 32.65
N LYS A 256 -29.72 19.52 33.96
CA LYS A 256 -29.78 18.36 34.86
C LYS A 256 -30.92 17.43 34.45
N GLY A 257 -30.70 16.14 34.54
CA GLY A 257 -31.67 15.15 34.09
C GLY A 257 -31.15 13.72 34.09
N PRO A 258 -31.91 12.77 33.51
CA PRO A 258 -31.40 11.42 33.27
C PRO A 258 -30.13 11.47 32.40
N ALA A 259 -29.33 10.40 32.42
CA ALA A 259 -28.09 10.32 31.66
C ALA A 259 -28.40 10.43 30.16
N GLN A 260 -28.13 11.60 29.58
CA GLN A 260 -28.39 11.91 28.19
C GLN A 260 -27.10 12.45 27.58
N LYS A 261 -26.61 11.80 26.51
CA LYS A 261 -25.38 12.23 25.84
C LYS A 261 -25.69 13.40 24.89
N TYR A 262 -24.86 14.44 24.98
CA TYR A 262 -24.86 15.61 24.13
C TYR A 262 -23.52 15.73 23.42
N VAL A 263 -23.56 15.97 22.11
CA VAL A 263 -22.39 16.12 21.25
C VAL A 263 -22.48 17.48 20.57
N VAL A 264 -21.44 18.31 20.72
CA VAL A 264 -21.38 19.65 20.15
C VAL A 264 -20.37 19.66 19.02
N LEU A 265 -20.84 19.91 17.81
CA LEU A 265 -20.04 20.00 16.60
C LEU A 265 -19.99 21.44 16.10
N ASP A 266 -19.00 21.76 15.28
CA ASP A 266 -18.98 23.01 14.53
C ASP A 266 -20.16 23.11 13.53
N ALA A 267 -20.33 24.27 12.91
CA ALA A 267 -21.45 24.54 12.00
C ALA A 267 -21.53 23.56 10.80
N HIS A 268 -20.39 23.03 10.36
CA HIS A 268 -20.29 22.11 9.23
C HIS A 268 -20.38 20.62 9.64
N GLU A 269 -20.49 20.35 10.94
CA GLU A 269 -20.43 19.00 11.53
C GLU A 269 -19.11 18.26 11.25
N TRP A 270 -18.06 19.00 10.91
CA TRP A 270 -16.74 18.47 10.59
C TRP A 270 -15.89 18.28 11.83
N ARG A 271 -16.03 19.14 12.84
CA ARG A 271 -15.21 19.13 14.05
C ARG A 271 -16.05 18.93 15.30
N LEU A 272 -15.71 17.93 16.09
CA LEU A 272 -16.20 17.75 17.47
C LEU A 272 -15.56 18.80 18.39
N ILE A 273 -16.39 19.62 19.01
CA ILE A 273 -15.98 20.72 19.89
C ILE A 273 -15.93 20.27 21.35
N ALA A 274 -16.97 19.56 21.79
CA ALA A 274 -17.09 18.98 23.11
C ALA A 274 -18.17 17.89 23.11
N GLU A 275 -18.08 16.96 24.06
CA GLU A 275 -19.21 16.10 24.41
C GLU A 275 -19.38 16.04 25.92
N THR A 276 -20.60 15.78 26.36
CA THR A 276 -20.87 15.51 27.77
C THR A 276 -22.10 14.63 27.93
N THR A 277 -22.34 14.15 29.14
CA THR A 277 -23.55 13.42 29.53
C THR A 277 -24.21 14.19 30.66
N SER A 278 -25.50 14.51 30.55
CA SER A 278 -26.22 15.17 31.64
C SER A 278 -26.18 14.34 32.92
N GLU A 279 -26.22 15.04 34.04
CA GLU A 279 -26.20 14.47 35.38
C GLU A 279 -27.52 14.74 36.09
N LYS A 280 -27.93 13.83 36.99
CA LYS A 280 -29.18 13.98 37.75
C LYS A 280 -29.12 15.13 38.76
N ALA A 281 -27.93 15.39 39.31
CA ALA A 281 -27.76 16.26 40.46
C ALA A 281 -27.57 17.74 40.08
N ARG A 282 -27.07 18.04 38.87
CA ARG A 282 -26.60 19.39 38.52
C ARG A 282 -26.64 19.65 37.01
N ASP A 283 -26.71 20.93 36.68
CA ASP A 283 -26.51 21.40 35.31
C ASP A 283 -25.00 21.38 35.00
N ILE A 284 -24.63 21.08 33.75
CA ILE A 284 -23.23 21.12 33.31
C ILE A 284 -23.03 22.38 32.48
N THR A 285 -22.04 23.18 32.84
CA THR A 285 -21.65 24.36 32.06
C THR A 285 -20.49 24.01 31.13
N LEU A 286 -20.70 24.16 29.83
CA LEU A 286 -19.64 24.04 28.82
C LEU A 286 -19.31 25.39 28.23
N ALA A 287 -18.02 25.76 28.28
CA ALA A 287 -17.54 27.01 27.72
C ALA A 287 -17.19 26.85 26.23
N LEU A 288 -17.90 27.60 25.39
CA LEU A 288 -17.74 27.64 23.94
C LEU A 288 -17.28 29.03 23.49
N ALA A 289 -16.60 29.07 22.34
CA ALA A 289 -16.31 30.34 21.69
C ALA A 289 -17.62 30.91 21.07
N PRO A 290 -17.69 32.22 20.80
CA PRO A 290 -18.78 32.78 20.01
C PRO A 290 -18.81 32.14 18.62
N GLY A 291 -19.97 31.73 18.14
CA GLY A 291 -20.10 31.05 16.84
C GLY A 291 -21.40 30.29 16.66
N THR A 292 -21.45 29.50 15.59
CA THR A 292 -22.57 28.62 15.27
C THR A 292 -22.13 27.16 15.41
N TYR A 293 -22.97 26.37 16.06
CA TYR A 293 -22.71 24.98 16.40
C TYR A 293 -23.91 24.10 16.07
N ARG A 294 -23.66 22.80 15.95
CA ARG A 294 -24.68 21.76 15.83
C ARG A 294 -24.64 20.90 17.08
N VAL A 295 -25.75 20.85 17.81
CA VAL A 295 -25.87 20.07 19.03
C VAL A 295 -26.68 18.82 18.71
N LYS A 296 -26.13 17.65 19.01
CA LYS A 296 -26.78 16.35 18.86
C LYS A 296 -27.07 15.76 20.23
N ARG A 297 -28.34 15.43 20.48
CA ARG A 297 -28.82 14.69 21.65
C ARG A 297 -29.02 13.23 21.23
N VAL A 298 -28.27 12.32 21.88
CA VAL A 298 -28.13 10.92 21.47
C VAL A 298 -29.02 10.00 22.31
N HIS A 299 -30.09 9.45 21.72
CA HIS A 299 -30.92 8.42 22.35
C HIS A 299 -30.42 7.03 21.97
N GLU A 300 -31.03 5.98 22.53
CA GLU A 300 -30.71 4.58 22.20
C GLU A 300 -31.05 4.25 20.73
N ASP A 301 -32.14 4.81 20.20
CA ASP A 301 -32.74 4.47 18.90
C ASP A 301 -32.76 5.62 17.89
N ARG A 302 -32.48 6.86 18.32
CA ARG A 302 -32.57 8.04 17.46
C ARG A 302 -31.63 9.17 17.88
N LEU A 303 -31.48 10.13 16.96
CA LEU A 303 -30.82 11.38 17.20
C LEU A 303 -31.81 12.53 17.21
N GLU A 304 -31.48 13.54 17.97
CA GLU A 304 -32.12 14.85 17.88
C GLU A 304 -31.05 15.90 17.65
N VAL A 305 -31.22 16.72 16.61
CA VAL A 305 -30.25 17.74 16.20
C VAL A 305 -30.85 19.12 16.38
N ALA A 306 -30.07 20.05 16.92
CA ALA A 306 -30.43 21.46 17.01
C ALA A 306 -29.28 22.35 16.53
N SER A 307 -29.61 23.48 15.93
CA SER A 307 -28.63 24.54 15.68
C SER A 307 -28.52 25.43 16.91
N LEU A 308 -27.29 25.69 17.33
CA LEU A 308 -26.98 26.53 18.48
C LEU A 308 -26.16 27.72 18.01
N VAL A 309 -26.70 28.94 18.17
CA VAL A 309 -25.96 30.18 17.95
C VAL A 309 -25.55 30.76 19.29
N VAL A 310 -24.27 31.13 19.38
CA VAL A 310 -23.60 31.48 20.62
C VAL A 310 -23.02 32.89 20.47
N ALA A 311 -23.67 33.87 21.07
CA ALA A 311 -23.24 35.28 21.04
C ALA A 311 -22.32 35.60 22.22
N ALA A 312 -21.28 36.41 21.99
CA ALA A 312 -20.26 36.75 23.00
C ALA A 312 -20.87 37.21 24.33
N GLY A 313 -20.39 36.63 25.44
CA GLY A 313 -20.88 36.91 26.80
C GLY A 313 -22.29 36.39 27.12
N GLY A 314 -22.93 35.70 26.18
CA GLY A 314 -24.26 35.11 26.37
C GLY A 314 -24.27 33.86 27.24
N ARG A 315 -25.47 33.33 27.48
CA ARG A 315 -25.72 31.98 28.00
C ARG A 315 -26.72 31.30 27.10
N SER A 316 -26.42 30.07 26.69
CA SER A 316 -27.32 29.29 25.83
C SER A 316 -27.71 27.99 26.52
N ASP A 317 -29.00 27.86 26.80
CA ASP A 317 -29.56 26.70 27.50
C ASP A 317 -30.06 25.66 26.48
N LEU A 318 -29.50 24.46 26.55
CA LEU A 318 -29.84 23.37 25.62
C LEU A 318 -31.28 22.90 25.75
N SER A 319 -31.96 23.15 26.87
CA SER A 319 -33.38 22.83 27.04
C SER A 319 -34.30 23.71 26.19
N LYS A 320 -33.82 24.89 25.77
CA LYS A 320 -34.59 25.88 25.01
C LYS A 320 -34.40 25.76 23.50
N LEU A 321 -33.54 24.85 23.05
CA LEU A 321 -33.32 24.62 21.63
C LEU A 321 -34.48 23.81 21.03
N THR A 322 -34.83 24.13 19.78
CA THR A 322 -35.73 23.33 18.98
C THR A 322 -34.94 22.20 18.34
N TYR A 323 -35.19 20.97 18.79
CA TYR A 323 -34.58 19.78 18.23
C TYR A 323 -35.45 19.21 17.12
N THR A 324 -34.80 18.68 16.08
CA THR A 324 -35.43 17.89 15.03
C THR A 324 -34.88 16.48 15.07
N ASP A 325 -35.76 15.48 14.97
CA ASP A 325 -35.34 14.09 14.85
C ASP A 325 -34.43 13.91 13.62
N ALA A 326 -33.36 13.15 13.81
CA ALA A 326 -32.47 12.69 12.77
C ALA A 326 -32.22 11.19 12.98
N PRO A 327 -32.01 10.43 11.91
CA PRO A 327 -31.59 9.04 12.04
C PRO A 327 -30.17 8.99 12.66
N LEU A 328 -29.83 7.94 13.43
CA LEU A 328 -28.51 7.73 14.07
C LEU A 328 -27.33 7.87 13.07
N SER A 329 -27.60 7.60 11.80
CA SER A 329 -26.73 7.73 10.63
C SER A 329 -26.38 9.17 10.23
N ALA A 330 -27.11 10.19 10.73
CA ALA A 330 -26.85 11.61 10.49
C ALA A 330 -25.64 12.13 11.31
N GLY A 331 -24.61 11.30 11.49
CA GLY A 331 -23.33 11.69 12.07
C GLY A 331 -23.27 11.60 13.60
N ILE A 332 -23.80 10.54 14.23
CA ILE A 332 -23.15 10.07 15.45
C ILE A 332 -22.00 9.14 15.06
N ILE A 333 -20.86 9.51 15.62
CA ILE A 333 -19.74 8.67 15.96
C ILE A 333 -20.20 7.64 17.00
N THR A 334 -20.98 6.65 16.57
CA THR A 334 -21.38 5.50 17.40
C THR A 334 -20.64 4.31 16.85
N LYS A 335 -19.77 3.77 17.69
CA LYS A 335 -19.21 2.43 17.52
C LYS A 335 -20.39 1.47 17.71
N GLY A 336 -21.00 0.99 16.62
CA GLY A 336 -22.19 0.13 16.60
C GLY A 336 -22.57 -0.35 15.19
N ASP A 337 -23.22 -1.51 15.11
CA ASP A 337 -23.35 -2.46 13.97
C ASP A 337 -24.08 -1.93 12.70
N PRO A 338 -23.68 -2.27 11.44
CA PRO A 338 -24.20 -1.69 10.19
C PRO A 338 -25.57 -2.23 9.70
N GLY A 339 -26.40 -2.82 10.57
CA GLY A 339 -27.59 -3.57 10.16
C GLY A 339 -28.75 -2.75 9.59
N ASP A 340 -28.90 -1.49 10.03
CA ASP A 340 -30.11 -0.67 9.79
C ASP A 340 -29.84 0.64 9.03
N LEU A 341 -28.91 0.67 8.06
CA LEU A 341 -28.62 1.86 7.26
C LEU A 341 -29.58 1.99 6.06
N THR A 342 -29.92 3.21 5.64
CA THR A 342 -30.61 3.42 4.35
C THR A 342 -29.68 3.11 3.17
N PRO A 343 -30.19 2.87 1.94
CA PRO A 343 -29.34 2.57 0.78
C PRO A 343 -28.28 3.64 0.48
N SER A 344 -28.58 4.93 0.68
CA SER A 344 -27.60 6.02 0.53
C SER A 344 -26.52 5.99 1.62
N GLU A 345 -26.89 5.68 2.86
CA GLU A 345 -25.97 5.63 3.99
C GLU A 345 -25.08 4.40 3.94
N HIS A 346 -25.61 3.26 3.48
CA HIS A 346 -24.80 2.09 3.16
C HIS A 346 -23.74 2.40 2.09
N ARG A 347 -24.05 3.25 1.10
CA ARG A 347 -23.08 3.68 0.08
C ARG A 347 -22.00 4.58 0.69
N ASP A 348 -22.39 5.59 1.48
CA ASP A 348 -21.44 6.50 2.10
C ASP A 348 -20.52 5.79 3.10
N TYR A 349 -21.08 4.87 3.91
CA TYR A 349 -20.32 4.00 4.81
C TYR A 349 -19.32 3.14 4.03
N ARG A 350 -19.74 2.48 2.95
CA ARG A 350 -18.85 1.67 2.11
C ARG A 350 -17.81 2.52 1.39
N ARG A 351 -18.13 3.75 0.99
CA ARG A 351 -17.17 4.69 0.42
C ARG A 351 -16.09 5.05 1.44
N GLN A 352 -16.48 5.36 2.66
CA GLN A 352 -15.53 5.59 3.76
C GLN A 352 -14.69 4.36 4.07
N GLN A 353 -15.27 3.15 4.02
CA GLN A 353 -14.56 1.89 4.20
C GLN A 353 -13.52 1.65 3.08
N ALA A 354 -13.88 1.91 1.82
CA ALA A 354 -13.02 1.79 0.66
C ALA A 354 -11.81 2.74 0.73
N PHE A 355 -12.04 4.01 1.04
CA PHE A 355 -10.97 4.97 1.30
C PHE A 355 -10.15 4.60 2.55
N GLY A 356 -10.78 3.98 3.55
CA GLY A 356 -10.12 3.41 4.73
C GLY A 356 -9.12 2.33 4.36
N PHE A 357 -9.52 1.36 3.54
CA PHE A 357 -8.64 0.31 3.03
C PHE A 357 -7.50 0.87 2.17
N LEU A 358 -7.79 1.80 1.27
CA LEU A 358 -6.78 2.47 0.46
C LEU A 358 -5.73 3.18 1.33
N ALA A 359 -6.16 3.92 2.34
CA ALA A 359 -5.25 4.60 3.27
C ALA A 359 -4.51 3.63 4.23
N ASN A 360 -4.94 2.37 4.33
CA ASN A 360 -4.22 1.29 5.03
C ASN A 360 -3.24 0.53 4.12
N GLY A 361 -3.13 0.90 2.83
CA GLY A 361 -2.35 0.14 1.85
C GLY A 361 -3.01 -1.17 1.40
N GLN A 362 -4.26 -1.43 1.82
CA GLN A 362 -5.03 -2.60 1.43
C GLN A 362 -5.77 -2.32 0.12
N THR A 363 -5.03 -2.36 -0.98
CA THR A 363 -5.53 -1.90 -2.28
C THR A 363 -6.58 -2.82 -2.91
N ALA A 364 -6.42 -4.15 -2.81
CA ALA A 364 -7.39 -5.11 -3.34
C ALA A 364 -8.81 -4.96 -2.74
N PRO A 365 -9.00 -4.93 -1.41
CA PRO A 365 -10.33 -4.72 -0.83
C PRO A 365 -10.86 -3.29 -1.07
N ALA A 366 -9.98 -2.30 -1.22
CA ALA A 366 -10.40 -0.95 -1.60
C ALA A 366 -11.01 -0.92 -3.01
N VAL A 367 -10.33 -1.51 -4.00
CA VAL A 367 -10.83 -1.60 -5.38
C VAL A 367 -12.15 -2.36 -5.43
N ALA A 368 -12.28 -3.47 -4.72
CA ALA A 368 -13.51 -4.26 -4.68
C ALA A 368 -14.72 -3.45 -4.19
N LEU A 369 -14.54 -2.63 -3.14
CA LEU A 369 -15.60 -1.75 -2.64
C LEU A 369 -15.88 -0.58 -3.58
N PHE A 370 -14.86 0.04 -4.18
CA PHE A 370 -15.09 1.09 -5.17
C PHE A 370 -15.83 0.56 -6.41
N ASP A 371 -15.48 -0.63 -6.89
CA ASP A 371 -16.19 -1.30 -7.98
C ASP A 371 -17.65 -1.57 -7.63
N GLN A 372 -17.93 -1.95 -6.37
CA GLN A 372 -19.30 -2.14 -5.91
C GLN A 372 -20.07 -0.82 -5.89
N LEU A 373 -19.46 0.26 -5.37
CA LEU A 373 -20.07 1.59 -5.34
C LEU A 373 -20.36 2.11 -6.76
N ILE A 374 -19.43 1.93 -7.70
CA ILE A 374 -19.59 2.33 -9.10
C ILE A 374 -20.69 1.53 -9.82
N ARG A 375 -20.84 0.24 -9.49
CA ARG A 375 -21.95 -0.57 -10.03
C ARG A 375 -23.30 -0.10 -9.53
N GLU A 376 -23.36 0.35 -8.28
CA GLU A 376 -24.59 0.86 -7.66
C GLU A 376 -24.93 2.28 -8.14
N ASP A 377 -23.93 3.13 -8.33
CA ASP A 377 -24.07 4.46 -8.90
C ASP A 377 -22.89 4.80 -9.82
N ARG A 378 -23.13 4.78 -11.14
CA ARG A 378 -22.11 5.13 -12.14
C ARG A 378 -21.69 6.60 -12.08
N GLY A 379 -22.50 7.47 -11.46
CA GLY A 379 -22.22 8.89 -11.28
C GLY A 379 -21.37 9.22 -10.05
N ASP A 380 -21.02 8.23 -9.21
CA ASP A 380 -20.20 8.46 -8.01
C ASP A 380 -18.74 8.75 -8.38
N MET A 381 -18.48 10.02 -8.72
CA MET A 381 -17.15 10.51 -9.11
C MET A 381 -16.09 10.31 -8.02
N LEU A 382 -16.48 10.27 -6.75
CA LEU A 382 -15.54 10.01 -5.65
C LEU A 382 -15.09 8.55 -5.64
N ALA A 383 -16.01 7.61 -5.88
CA ALA A 383 -15.66 6.20 -6.00
C ALA A 383 -14.75 5.94 -7.21
N TRP A 384 -15.01 6.58 -8.35
CA TRP A 384 -14.16 6.53 -9.54
C TRP A 384 -12.73 7.04 -9.27
N ARG A 385 -12.60 8.21 -8.65
CA ARG A 385 -11.29 8.77 -8.23
C ARG A 385 -10.56 7.89 -7.22
N GLY A 386 -11.30 7.37 -6.24
CA GLY A 386 -10.76 6.44 -5.24
C GLY A 386 -10.22 5.15 -5.87
N ARG A 387 -10.96 4.58 -6.82
CA ARG A 387 -10.54 3.42 -7.62
C ARG A 387 -9.28 3.72 -8.42
N GLY A 388 -9.23 4.86 -9.12
CA GLY A 388 -8.06 5.28 -9.90
C GLY A 388 -6.79 5.30 -9.03
N ARG A 389 -6.84 5.97 -7.89
CA ARG A 389 -5.72 6.03 -6.92
C ARG A 389 -5.33 4.66 -6.35
N ALA A 390 -6.31 3.78 -6.10
CA ALA A 390 -6.04 2.42 -5.63
C ALA A 390 -5.31 1.58 -6.69
N LEU A 391 -5.63 1.76 -7.97
CA LEU A 391 -4.97 1.08 -9.09
C LEU A 391 -3.53 1.57 -9.30
N VAL A 392 -3.24 2.86 -9.07
CA VAL A 392 -1.86 3.36 -9.07
C VAL A 392 -1.02 2.66 -8.00
N ARG A 393 -1.56 2.49 -6.79
CA ARG A 393 -0.89 1.73 -5.71
C ARG A 393 -0.73 0.25 -6.01
N ILE A 394 -1.61 -0.35 -6.81
CA ILE A 394 -1.44 -1.72 -7.31
C ILE A 394 -0.32 -1.78 -8.34
N ALA A 395 -0.23 -0.80 -9.24
CA ALA A 395 0.86 -0.70 -10.20
C ALA A 395 2.23 -0.60 -9.50
N GLU A 396 2.33 0.21 -8.44
CA GLU A 396 3.53 0.27 -7.57
C GLU A 396 3.93 -1.12 -7.03
N ALA A 397 2.95 -1.94 -6.64
CA ALA A 397 3.24 -3.28 -6.14
C ALA A 397 3.74 -4.22 -7.25
N TYR A 398 3.17 -4.13 -8.46
CA TYR A 398 3.62 -4.91 -9.62
C TYR A 398 5.00 -4.50 -10.11
N GLU A 399 5.32 -3.19 -10.05
CA GLU A 399 6.66 -2.70 -10.37
C GLU A 399 7.72 -3.36 -9.46
N ARG A 400 7.47 -3.45 -8.15
CA ARG A 400 8.41 -4.06 -7.19
C ARG A 400 8.72 -5.53 -7.47
N VAL A 401 7.80 -6.25 -8.10
CA VAL A 401 7.98 -7.65 -8.48
C VAL A 401 8.34 -7.83 -9.96
N ASN A 402 8.60 -6.73 -10.68
CA ASN A 402 8.88 -6.70 -12.12
C ASN A 402 7.78 -7.37 -12.98
N ASP A 403 6.52 -7.32 -12.56
CA ASP A 403 5.38 -7.76 -13.39
C ASP A 403 4.88 -6.61 -14.27
N HIS A 404 5.63 -6.34 -15.34
CA HIS A 404 5.37 -5.24 -16.27
C HIS A 404 4.01 -5.33 -16.97
N LYS A 405 3.46 -6.53 -17.16
CA LYS A 405 2.17 -6.72 -17.82
C LYS A 405 1.05 -6.24 -16.90
N SER A 406 1.07 -6.68 -15.64
CA SER A 406 0.06 -6.30 -14.65
C SER A 406 0.20 -4.84 -14.22
N GLU A 407 1.43 -4.33 -14.14
CA GLU A 407 1.75 -2.90 -13.94
C GLU A 407 1.07 -2.02 -15.00
N ARG A 408 1.28 -2.35 -16.29
CA ARG A 408 0.70 -1.63 -17.42
C ARG A 408 -0.83 -1.62 -17.38
N LEU A 409 -1.45 -2.77 -17.14
CA LEU A 409 -2.90 -2.91 -17.06
C LEU A 409 -3.49 -2.07 -15.92
N ALA A 410 -2.86 -2.11 -14.74
CA ALA A 410 -3.30 -1.33 -13.59
C ALA A 410 -3.23 0.18 -13.86
N LEU A 411 -2.14 0.68 -14.46
CA LEU A 411 -2.00 2.10 -14.82
C LEU A 411 -3.01 2.54 -15.89
N ALA A 412 -3.23 1.72 -16.92
CA ALA A 412 -4.22 2.01 -17.95
C ALA A 412 -5.64 2.06 -17.37
N ASP A 413 -5.98 1.14 -16.47
CA ASP A 413 -7.28 1.13 -15.80
C ASP A 413 -7.43 2.26 -14.77
N ALA A 414 -6.32 2.73 -14.17
CA ALA A 414 -6.33 3.90 -13.31
C ALA A 414 -6.73 5.16 -14.08
N LEU A 415 -6.15 5.41 -15.27
CA LEU A 415 -6.48 6.55 -16.13
C LEU A 415 -7.92 6.47 -16.68
N LYS A 416 -8.41 5.27 -16.99
CA LYS A 416 -9.82 5.10 -17.38
C LYS A 416 -10.78 5.44 -16.23
N ALA A 417 -10.40 5.09 -15.00
CA ALA A 417 -11.21 5.36 -13.82
C ALA A 417 -11.17 6.83 -13.40
N ASP A 418 -10.00 7.48 -13.53
CA ASP A 418 -9.83 8.89 -13.21
C ASP A 418 -8.92 9.57 -14.26
N PRO A 419 -9.51 10.13 -15.33
CA PRO A 419 -8.75 10.83 -16.36
C PRO A 419 -7.96 12.03 -15.82
N SER A 420 -8.38 12.63 -14.70
CA SER A 420 -7.70 13.78 -14.10
C SER A 420 -6.32 13.44 -13.54
N LEU A 421 -6.01 12.15 -13.35
CA LEU A 421 -4.65 11.70 -12.99
C LEU A 421 -3.61 12.13 -14.03
N SER A 422 -3.98 12.29 -15.30
CA SER A 422 -3.05 12.78 -16.33
C SER A 422 -2.55 14.21 -16.10
N GLU A 423 -3.31 15.01 -15.32
CA GLU A 423 -2.97 16.38 -14.96
C GLU A 423 -2.36 16.48 -13.55
N ASP A 424 -2.31 15.39 -12.79
CA ASP A 424 -1.75 15.35 -11.43
C ASP A 424 -0.20 15.32 -11.51
N PRO A 425 0.51 16.32 -10.96
CA PRO A 425 1.97 16.35 -10.93
C PRO A 425 2.59 15.12 -10.25
N LEU A 426 1.90 14.52 -9.28
CA LEU A 426 2.36 13.31 -8.58
C LEU A 426 2.20 12.05 -9.44
N PHE A 427 1.33 12.06 -10.45
CA PHE A 427 1.12 10.94 -11.37
C PHE A 427 1.95 11.06 -12.66
N ALA A 428 2.60 12.19 -12.93
CA ALA A 428 3.39 12.41 -14.15
C ALA A 428 4.44 11.31 -14.40
N ILE A 429 5.10 10.82 -13.33
CA ILE A 429 6.08 9.73 -13.40
C ILE A 429 5.41 8.43 -13.89
N TRP A 430 4.23 8.12 -13.37
CA TRP A 430 3.47 6.92 -13.75
C TRP A 430 2.91 7.00 -15.17
N TYR A 431 2.53 8.20 -15.62
CA TYR A 431 2.10 8.43 -17.00
C TYR A 431 3.23 8.17 -18.00
N GLN A 432 4.43 8.69 -17.73
CA GLN A 432 5.62 8.39 -18.53
C GLN A 432 5.93 6.89 -18.54
N ARG A 433 5.87 6.26 -17.36
CA ARG A 433 6.10 4.82 -17.20
C ARG A 433 5.12 3.97 -18.02
N LEU A 434 3.83 4.33 -18.05
CA LEU A 434 2.84 3.65 -18.88
C LEU A 434 3.21 3.74 -20.37
N GLY A 435 3.67 4.90 -20.84
CA GLY A 435 4.13 5.06 -22.23
C GLY A 435 5.30 4.16 -22.58
N GLU A 436 6.27 3.99 -21.67
CA GLU A 436 7.39 3.05 -21.84
C GLU A 436 6.92 1.60 -21.93
N LEU A 437 5.98 1.21 -21.06
CA LEU A 437 5.41 -0.15 -21.05
C LEU A 437 4.61 -0.44 -22.32
N ASP A 438 3.82 0.52 -22.80
CA ASP A 438 3.08 0.39 -24.06
C ASP A 438 4.03 0.27 -25.26
N ALA A 439 5.14 1.03 -25.27
CA ALA A 439 6.16 0.89 -26.32
C ALA A 439 6.81 -0.50 -26.31
N ARG A 440 7.13 -1.05 -25.14
CA ARG A 440 7.67 -2.42 -25.00
C ARG A 440 6.68 -3.49 -25.46
N GLU A 441 5.39 -3.34 -25.13
CA GLU A 441 4.36 -4.28 -25.57
C GLU A 441 4.19 -4.25 -27.09
N ARG A 442 4.18 -3.05 -27.70
CA ARG A 442 4.12 -2.90 -29.17
C ARG A 442 5.28 -3.62 -29.85
N VAL A 443 6.51 -3.42 -29.40
CA VAL A 443 7.69 -4.13 -29.95
C VAL A 443 7.55 -5.66 -29.81
N THR A 444 6.99 -6.12 -28.70
CA THR A 444 6.78 -7.56 -28.46
C THR A 444 5.72 -8.14 -29.39
N VAL A 445 4.59 -7.45 -29.57
CA VAL A 445 3.51 -7.83 -30.50
C VAL A 445 4.04 -7.80 -31.93
N GLU A 446 4.73 -6.74 -32.34
CA GLU A 446 5.33 -6.62 -33.67
C GLU A 446 6.32 -7.76 -33.94
N ARG A 447 7.17 -8.11 -32.96
CA ARG A 447 8.10 -9.24 -33.09
C ARG A 447 7.36 -10.58 -33.20
N LYS A 448 6.28 -10.79 -32.45
CA LYS A 448 5.46 -12.00 -32.52
C LYS A 448 4.76 -12.12 -33.87
N ASP A 449 4.19 -11.02 -34.36
CA ASP A 449 3.54 -10.97 -35.66
C ASP A 449 4.56 -11.14 -36.78
N GLN A 450 5.74 -10.55 -36.66
CA GLN A 450 6.84 -10.75 -37.58
C GLN A 450 7.28 -12.23 -37.58
N PHE A 451 7.45 -12.84 -36.42
CA PHE A 451 7.74 -14.27 -36.30
C PHE A 451 6.65 -15.13 -36.96
N GLN A 452 5.37 -14.84 -36.74
CA GLN A 452 4.26 -15.55 -37.38
C GLN A 452 4.24 -15.37 -38.91
N ARG A 453 4.50 -14.16 -39.40
CA ARG A 453 4.65 -13.87 -40.83
C ARG A 453 5.83 -14.63 -41.42
N ASP A 454 6.97 -14.64 -40.73
CA ASP A 454 8.19 -15.32 -41.16
C ASP A 454 8.00 -16.84 -41.18
N VAL A 455 7.35 -17.43 -40.18
CA VAL A 455 6.98 -18.86 -40.16
C VAL A 455 5.99 -19.17 -41.29
N THR A 456 5.00 -18.31 -41.53
CA THR A 456 3.98 -18.55 -42.56
C THR A 456 4.56 -18.46 -43.97
N LYS A 457 5.47 -17.51 -44.18
CA LYS A 457 6.16 -17.27 -45.45
C LYS A 457 7.25 -18.31 -45.69
N ASN A 458 8.12 -18.54 -44.71
CA ASN A 458 9.19 -19.54 -44.77
C ASN A 458 9.28 -20.34 -43.46
N PRO A 459 8.58 -21.49 -43.39
CA PRO A 459 8.56 -22.35 -42.21
C PRO A 459 9.95 -22.87 -41.78
N ARG A 460 10.96 -22.84 -42.67
CA ARG A 460 12.32 -23.32 -42.39
C ARG A 460 13.13 -22.39 -41.48
N THR A 461 12.74 -21.12 -41.37
CA THR A 461 13.57 -20.06 -40.77
C THR A 461 13.98 -20.33 -39.33
N TYR A 462 13.14 -21.01 -38.55
CA TYR A 462 13.38 -21.26 -37.12
C TYR A 462 13.60 -22.74 -36.78
N LYS A 463 13.69 -23.60 -37.81
CA LYS A 463 13.93 -25.03 -37.67
C LYS A 463 15.43 -25.29 -37.54
N LYS A 464 15.80 -26.26 -36.72
CA LYS A 464 17.21 -26.58 -36.45
C LYS A 464 17.60 -28.00 -36.84
N TYR A 465 16.68 -28.94 -36.68
CA TYR A 465 16.93 -30.35 -36.96
C TYR A 465 15.74 -30.97 -37.68
N GLY A 466 15.98 -32.08 -38.35
CA GLY A 466 14.94 -32.85 -39.01
C GLY A 466 15.24 -34.33 -39.01
N VAL A 467 14.18 -35.11 -39.12
CA VAL A 467 14.23 -36.55 -39.35
C VAL A 467 13.33 -36.83 -40.53
N GLY A 468 13.84 -37.59 -41.48
CA GLY A 468 13.14 -37.95 -42.68
C GLY A 468 13.16 -39.44 -42.92
N PHE A 469 12.23 -39.86 -43.76
CA PHE A 469 12.00 -41.19 -44.24
C PHE A 469 11.87 -41.11 -45.75
N ASP A 470 12.77 -41.75 -46.48
CA ASP A 470 12.67 -41.83 -47.93
C ASP A 470 12.00 -43.14 -48.32
N LEU A 471 10.85 -43.07 -48.98
CA LEU A 471 10.15 -44.27 -49.46
C LEU A 471 10.93 -44.88 -50.64
N ILE A 472 11.28 -44.02 -51.59
CA ILE A 472 12.11 -44.32 -52.76
C ILE A 472 12.94 -43.07 -53.05
N SER A 473 14.28 -43.16 -53.01
CA SER A 473 15.15 -42.04 -53.38
C SER A 473 16.50 -42.52 -53.90
N THR A 474 17.35 -41.59 -54.35
CA THR A 474 18.76 -41.90 -54.69
C THR A 474 19.63 -42.21 -53.48
N ARG A 475 19.08 -42.14 -52.26
CA ARG A 475 19.73 -42.56 -51.00
C ARG A 475 19.47 -44.03 -50.69
N GLY A 476 18.37 -44.58 -51.21
CA GLY A 476 17.98 -45.96 -50.96
C GLY A 476 16.46 -46.18 -51.02
N LEU A 477 16.06 -47.41 -50.68
CA LEU A 477 14.67 -47.81 -50.48
C LEU A 477 14.42 -47.92 -48.96
N LEU A 478 13.44 -47.18 -48.45
CA LEU A 478 13.13 -47.14 -47.00
C LEU A 478 14.31 -46.65 -46.14
N THR A 479 14.83 -45.46 -46.41
CA THR A 479 15.95 -44.89 -45.63
C THR A 479 15.45 -43.99 -44.50
N ILE A 480 16.16 -43.96 -43.37
CA ILE A 480 15.94 -42.98 -42.29
C ILE A 480 17.10 -41.98 -42.32
N ASN A 481 16.78 -40.69 -42.36
CA ASN A 481 17.78 -39.63 -42.39
C ASN A 481 17.62 -38.65 -41.23
N ALA A 482 18.74 -38.09 -40.79
CA ALA A 482 18.82 -36.98 -39.87
C ALA A 482 19.39 -35.77 -40.63
N THR A 483 18.72 -34.63 -40.48
CA THR A 483 19.06 -33.39 -41.17
C THR A 483 19.35 -32.30 -40.15
N LYS A 484 20.37 -31.47 -40.38
CA LYS A 484 20.60 -30.24 -39.63
C LYS A 484 20.29 -29.05 -40.52
N VAL A 485 19.60 -28.04 -39.98
CA VAL A 485 19.31 -26.79 -40.68
C VAL A 485 20.38 -25.78 -40.27
N ILE A 486 21.44 -25.64 -41.09
CA ILE A 486 22.52 -24.69 -40.79
C ILE A 486 22.06 -23.26 -41.09
N HIS A 487 21.35 -23.11 -42.19
CA HIS A 487 20.72 -21.87 -42.62
C HIS A 487 19.42 -22.25 -43.31
N ARG A 488 18.47 -21.31 -43.44
CA ARG A 488 17.11 -21.57 -43.98
C ARG A 488 17.04 -22.20 -45.38
N MET A 489 18.18 -22.32 -46.06
CA MET A 489 18.34 -22.90 -47.40
C MET A 489 19.25 -24.13 -47.42
N PHE A 490 19.98 -24.47 -46.36
CA PHE A 490 21.04 -25.49 -46.37
C PHE A 490 20.78 -26.60 -45.36
N PHE A 491 20.68 -27.83 -45.89
CA PHE A 491 20.23 -29.03 -45.19
C PHE A 491 21.24 -30.16 -45.36
N PRO A 492 22.37 -30.16 -44.65
CA PRO A 492 23.21 -31.34 -44.53
C PRO A 492 22.42 -32.52 -43.93
N THR A 493 22.54 -33.67 -44.56
CA THR A 493 21.84 -34.90 -44.22
C THR A 493 22.81 -36.06 -44.03
N ILE A 494 22.49 -36.94 -43.08
CA ILE A 494 23.09 -38.26 -42.93
C ILE A 494 21.94 -39.27 -42.95
N ALA A 495 22.03 -40.33 -43.75
CA ALA A 495 21.00 -41.36 -43.79
C ALA A 495 21.57 -42.76 -43.60
N LEU A 496 20.69 -43.65 -43.12
CA LEU A 496 20.88 -45.09 -43.05
C LEU A 496 19.90 -45.74 -44.02
N ASP A 497 20.42 -46.49 -44.98
CA ASP A 497 19.62 -47.34 -45.87
C ASP A 497 19.43 -48.72 -45.24
N PHE A 498 18.19 -49.22 -45.23
CA PHE A 498 17.83 -50.52 -44.66
C PHE A 498 17.63 -51.60 -45.73
N ALA A 499 17.32 -51.22 -46.98
CA ALA A 499 17.14 -52.18 -48.07
C ALA A 499 18.47 -52.57 -48.72
N GLY A 500 19.42 -51.63 -48.77
CA GLY A 500 20.84 -51.87 -49.05
C GLY A 500 21.68 -51.28 -47.92
N PRO A 501 22.07 -52.05 -46.88
CA PRO A 501 22.70 -51.49 -45.69
C PRO A 501 23.90 -50.61 -46.06
N GLY A 502 23.83 -49.33 -45.74
CA GLY A 502 24.79 -48.32 -46.18
C GLY A 502 24.63 -46.97 -45.47
N LEU A 503 25.65 -46.13 -45.61
CA LEU A 503 25.67 -44.77 -45.09
C LEU A 503 25.59 -43.75 -46.23
N ASP A 504 24.71 -42.78 -46.06
CA ASP A 504 24.54 -41.67 -46.97
C ASP A 504 24.94 -40.36 -46.32
N PHE A 505 25.63 -39.53 -47.08
CA PHE A 505 25.94 -38.16 -46.71
C PHE A 505 25.49 -37.23 -47.83
N GLY A 506 24.83 -36.13 -47.49
CA GLY A 506 24.40 -35.18 -48.51
C GLY A 506 24.18 -33.78 -47.98
N ILE A 507 23.96 -32.86 -48.90
CA ILE A 507 23.55 -31.49 -48.62
C ILE A 507 22.45 -31.14 -49.61
N THR A 508 21.29 -30.75 -49.09
CA THR A 508 20.19 -30.21 -49.88
C THR A 508 20.16 -28.68 -49.78
N ILE A 509 19.96 -28.02 -50.92
CA ILE A 509 19.84 -26.57 -51.05
C ILE A 509 18.43 -26.22 -51.53
N ALA A 510 17.68 -25.45 -50.75
CA ALA A 510 16.35 -24.95 -51.09
C ALA A 510 16.36 -23.40 -51.10
N PRO A 511 16.56 -22.75 -52.27
CA PRO A 511 16.90 -21.33 -52.33
C PRO A 511 15.71 -20.37 -52.14
N LEU A 512 14.46 -20.82 -52.32
CA LEU A 512 13.31 -19.93 -52.24
C LEU A 512 12.79 -19.81 -50.80
N PRO A 513 12.57 -18.57 -50.29
CA PRO A 513 12.00 -18.34 -48.97
C PRO A 513 10.47 -18.46 -48.99
N SER A 514 9.97 -19.63 -49.39
CA SER A 514 8.55 -19.97 -49.54
C SER A 514 8.30 -21.40 -49.07
N ARG A 515 7.07 -21.75 -48.64
CA ARG A 515 6.68 -23.14 -48.30
C ARG A 515 7.08 -24.13 -49.39
N TRP A 516 6.88 -23.72 -50.63
CA TRP A 516 7.32 -24.44 -51.81
C TRP A 516 8.65 -23.83 -52.28
N SER A 517 9.69 -24.66 -52.36
CA SER A 517 10.97 -24.27 -52.95
C SER A 517 11.42 -25.36 -53.90
N PRO A 518 11.97 -25.03 -55.09
CA PRO A 518 12.81 -25.99 -55.76
C PRO A 518 13.94 -26.39 -54.81
N TYR A 519 14.46 -27.60 -54.94
CA TYR A 519 15.64 -28.02 -54.20
C TYR A 519 16.65 -28.65 -55.15
N LEU A 520 17.91 -28.57 -54.74
CA LEU A 520 19.03 -29.26 -55.37
C LEU A 520 19.85 -29.94 -54.28
N GLY A 521 19.91 -31.26 -54.32
CA GLY A 521 20.68 -32.08 -53.39
C GLY A 521 21.91 -32.67 -54.05
N PHE A 522 22.97 -32.79 -53.27
CA PHE A 522 24.20 -33.48 -53.64
C PHE A 522 24.55 -34.46 -52.55
N GLY A 523 25.11 -35.61 -52.89
CA GLY A 523 25.54 -36.55 -51.88
C GLY A 523 26.30 -37.73 -52.43
N ALA A 524 26.67 -38.61 -51.51
CA ALA A 524 27.27 -39.88 -51.81
C ALA A 524 26.68 -40.94 -50.88
N HIS A 525 26.63 -42.16 -51.41
CA HIS A 525 26.24 -43.36 -50.68
C HIS A 525 27.44 -44.31 -50.64
N VAL A 526 27.64 -44.98 -49.52
CA VAL A 526 28.64 -46.04 -49.37
C VAL A 526 27.98 -47.24 -48.68
N SER A 527 27.98 -48.38 -49.34
CA SER A 527 27.42 -49.60 -48.77
C SER A 527 28.26 -50.10 -47.57
N ALA A 528 27.62 -50.81 -46.65
CA ALA A 528 28.25 -51.47 -45.53
C ALA A 528 29.38 -52.42 -46.01
N LYS A 529 29.16 -53.10 -47.14
CA LYS A 529 30.16 -53.97 -47.76
C LYS A 529 31.41 -53.22 -48.21
N LYS A 530 31.27 -52.02 -48.77
CA LYS A 530 32.43 -51.14 -49.11
C LYS A 530 33.12 -50.59 -47.86
N LEU A 531 32.42 -50.53 -46.74
CA LEU A 531 32.99 -50.18 -45.43
C LEU A 531 33.58 -51.39 -44.69
N GLY A 532 33.60 -52.59 -45.30
CA GLY A 532 34.17 -53.81 -44.71
C GLY A 532 33.25 -54.53 -43.73
N LEU A 533 31.95 -54.22 -43.73
CA LEU A 533 30.93 -54.84 -42.90
C LEU A 533 30.07 -55.76 -43.76
N ASP A 534 30.08 -57.06 -43.47
CA ASP A 534 29.27 -58.05 -44.20
C ASP A 534 27.91 -58.21 -43.51
N ILE A 535 26.90 -57.55 -44.05
CA ILE A 535 25.54 -57.52 -43.50
C ILE A 535 24.62 -58.18 -44.53
N TYR A 536 23.93 -59.26 -44.13
CA TYR A 536 23.01 -60.02 -44.99
C TYR A 536 21.90 -59.11 -45.56
N GLY A 537 21.87 -58.93 -46.89
CA GLY A 537 20.80 -58.25 -47.62
C GLY A 537 20.63 -58.84 -49.02
N GLY A 538 19.47 -59.45 -49.28
CA GLY A 538 19.14 -60.09 -50.56
C GLY A 538 19.01 -59.06 -51.69
N GLY A 539 19.79 -59.21 -52.75
CA GLY A 539 19.77 -58.31 -53.89
C GLY A 539 18.49 -58.43 -54.72
N MET A 540 17.70 -57.36 -54.81
CA MET A 540 16.80 -57.15 -55.94
C MET A 540 17.60 -56.60 -57.11
N GLY A 541 17.59 -57.29 -58.25
CA GLY A 541 18.12 -56.76 -59.50
C GLY A 541 17.33 -55.53 -59.92
N THR A 542 18.01 -54.44 -60.27
CA THR A 542 17.38 -53.20 -60.74
C THR A 542 17.62 -53.05 -62.24
N ALA A 543 16.56 -53.00 -63.02
CA ALA A 543 16.63 -52.69 -64.44
C ALA A 543 17.03 -51.22 -64.61
N GLY A 544 18.08 -50.96 -65.40
CA GLY A 544 18.47 -49.60 -65.76
C GLY A 544 17.45 -48.98 -66.72
N THR A 545 17.41 -47.65 -66.76
CA THR A 545 16.48 -46.86 -67.59
C THR A 545 16.75 -46.94 -69.10
N ASN A 546 17.82 -47.62 -69.51
CA ASN A 546 18.33 -47.66 -70.89
C ASN A 546 18.47 -49.12 -71.42
N ASP A 547 17.62 -50.05 -70.96
CA ASP A 547 17.66 -51.50 -71.29
C ASP A 547 18.97 -52.24 -70.91
N THR A 548 19.87 -51.60 -70.17
CA THR A 548 21.06 -52.23 -69.56
C THR A 548 20.80 -52.63 -68.11
N SER A 549 21.01 -53.90 -67.76
CA SER A 549 20.96 -54.39 -66.37
C SER A 549 22.31 -54.17 -65.68
N TYR A 550 22.33 -53.40 -64.60
CA TYR A 550 23.51 -53.28 -63.71
C TYR A 550 23.29 -54.13 -62.45
N SER A 551 24.37 -54.60 -61.83
CA SER A 551 24.21 -55.31 -60.56
C SER A 551 23.82 -54.34 -59.46
N THR A 552 23.11 -54.83 -58.45
CA THR A 552 22.72 -54.03 -57.27
C THR A 552 23.95 -53.42 -56.58
N GLU A 553 25.08 -54.14 -56.56
CA GLU A 553 26.35 -53.67 -56.00
C GLU A 553 27.01 -52.57 -56.85
N ASP A 554 26.83 -52.59 -58.18
CA ASP A 554 27.36 -51.53 -59.04
C ASP A 554 26.65 -50.20 -58.76
N ILE A 555 25.31 -50.24 -58.61
CA ILE A 555 24.49 -49.05 -58.38
C ILE A 555 24.59 -48.58 -56.92
N TRP A 556 24.39 -49.49 -55.96
CA TRP A 556 24.25 -49.17 -54.53
C TRP A 556 25.52 -49.42 -53.71
N GLY A 557 26.64 -49.81 -54.33
CA GLY A 557 27.90 -50.02 -53.61
C GLY A 557 28.60 -48.71 -53.24
N LEU A 558 28.88 -47.88 -54.24
CA LEU A 558 29.46 -46.55 -54.07
C LEU A 558 29.00 -45.68 -55.23
N HIS A 559 28.15 -44.69 -54.95
CA HIS A 559 27.69 -43.73 -55.96
C HIS A 559 27.70 -42.31 -55.42
N GLY A 560 27.96 -41.37 -56.33
CA GLY A 560 27.61 -39.97 -56.14
C GLY A 560 26.19 -39.72 -56.64
N ARG A 561 25.50 -38.74 -56.07
CA ARG A 561 24.16 -38.36 -56.51
C ARG A 561 24.00 -36.86 -56.65
N ILE A 562 23.18 -36.48 -57.61
CA ILE A 562 22.63 -35.13 -57.77
C ILE A 562 21.13 -35.27 -57.89
N GLU A 563 20.36 -34.61 -57.04
CA GLU A 563 18.91 -34.70 -57.00
C GLU A 563 18.27 -33.32 -57.11
N GLY A 564 17.16 -33.23 -57.82
CA GLY A 564 16.46 -31.97 -58.04
C GLY A 564 14.96 -32.17 -58.10
N GLY A 565 14.23 -31.21 -57.56
CA GLY A 565 12.78 -31.29 -57.54
C GLY A 565 12.16 -30.15 -56.76
N VAL A 566 11.00 -30.42 -56.17
CA VAL A 566 10.24 -29.47 -55.37
C VAL A 566 10.10 -30.00 -53.94
N GLN A 567 10.41 -29.13 -52.98
CA GLN A 567 10.25 -29.37 -51.56
C GLN A 567 9.10 -28.52 -51.02
N PHE A 568 8.21 -29.16 -50.27
CA PHE A 568 7.20 -28.49 -49.46
C PHE A 568 7.54 -28.61 -47.98
N VAL A 569 7.39 -27.52 -47.23
CA VAL A 569 7.47 -27.52 -45.76
C VAL A 569 6.24 -26.85 -45.18
N SER A 570 5.59 -27.52 -44.22
CA SER A 570 4.45 -26.98 -43.46
C SER A 570 4.89 -26.18 -42.24
N ASN A 571 3.97 -25.39 -41.66
CA ASN A 571 4.23 -24.65 -40.42
C ASN A 571 4.58 -25.56 -39.24
N ALA A 572 3.99 -26.76 -39.18
CA ALA A 572 4.26 -27.73 -38.11
C ALA A 572 5.64 -28.38 -38.26
N GLY A 573 6.26 -28.26 -39.44
CA GLY A 573 7.57 -28.84 -39.73
C GLY A 573 7.53 -30.03 -40.68
N PHE A 574 6.36 -30.60 -41.00
CA PHE A 574 6.25 -31.65 -42.01
C PHE A 574 6.91 -31.20 -43.31
N THR A 575 7.80 -32.02 -43.85
CA THR A 575 8.50 -31.79 -45.11
C THR A 575 8.23 -32.93 -46.08
N THR A 576 8.13 -32.61 -47.36
CA THR A 576 8.13 -33.60 -48.43
C THR A 576 8.93 -33.10 -49.62
N GLU A 577 9.68 -33.99 -50.25
CA GLU A 577 10.45 -33.71 -51.47
C GLU A 577 10.01 -34.66 -52.56
N LEU A 578 9.68 -34.09 -53.72
CA LEU A 578 9.28 -34.81 -54.92
C LEU A 578 10.21 -34.39 -56.05
N GLY A 579 10.88 -35.33 -56.68
CA GLY A 579 11.87 -35.01 -57.71
C GLY A 579 12.44 -36.20 -58.45
N LEU A 580 13.52 -35.92 -59.17
CA LEU A 580 14.35 -36.89 -59.87
C LEU A 580 15.78 -36.70 -59.42
N GLY A 581 16.49 -37.81 -59.21
CA GLY A 581 17.91 -37.80 -58.95
C GLY A 581 18.66 -38.66 -59.96
N MET A 582 19.90 -38.24 -60.22
CA MET A 582 20.85 -38.95 -61.04
C MET A 582 21.93 -39.53 -60.14
N MET A 583 22.07 -40.84 -60.15
CA MET A 583 23.15 -41.56 -59.48
C MET A 583 24.27 -41.78 -60.49
N VAL A 584 25.51 -41.51 -60.09
CA VAL A 584 26.72 -41.70 -60.89
C VAL A 584 27.62 -42.69 -60.15
N PHE A 585 27.88 -43.83 -60.78
CA PHE A 585 28.62 -44.94 -60.20
C PHE A 585 29.57 -45.57 -61.22
N LYS A 586 30.49 -46.41 -60.75
CA LYS A 586 31.39 -47.18 -61.62
C LYS A 586 30.94 -48.63 -61.66
N THR A 587 30.80 -49.17 -62.86
CA THR A 587 30.54 -50.60 -63.03
C THR A 587 31.77 -51.42 -62.67
N THR A 588 31.54 -52.61 -62.12
CA THR A 588 32.60 -53.60 -61.88
C THR A 588 33.17 -54.05 -63.22
N ALA A 589 34.50 -54.08 -63.33
CA ALA A 589 35.18 -54.59 -64.52
C ALA A 589 34.90 -56.10 -64.65
N THR A 590 34.53 -56.55 -65.84
CA THR A 590 34.37 -57.97 -66.17
C THR A 590 35.52 -58.43 -67.06
N ALA A 591 35.63 -59.74 -67.30
CA ALA A 591 36.64 -60.29 -68.20
C ALA A 591 36.58 -59.71 -69.64
N THR A 592 35.45 -59.11 -70.03
CA THR A 592 35.18 -58.62 -71.38
C THR A 592 34.94 -57.11 -71.48
N GLN A 593 34.77 -56.39 -70.36
CA GLN A 593 34.56 -54.94 -70.36
C GLN A 593 35.27 -54.25 -69.18
N PRO A 594 36.01 -53.14 -69.43
CA PRO A 594 36.62 -52.35 -68.36
C PRO A 594 35.55 -51.61 -67.55
N SER A 595 35.89 -51.22 -66.32
CA SER A 595 35.01 -50.40 -65.48
C SER A 595 34.65 -49.10 -66.18
N LYS A 596 33.36 -48.76 -66.21
CA LYS A 596 32.85 -47.55 -66.86
C LYS A 596 32.06 -46.70 -65.87
N THR A 597 32.22 -45.38 -65.94
CA THR A 597 31.35 -44.45 -65.22
C THR A 597 30.00 -44.41 -65.93
N THR A 598 28.95 -44.71 -65.17
CA THR A 598 27.57 -44.83 -65.65
C THR A 598 26.68 -43.94 -64.80
N GLN A 599 25.54 -43.53 -65.38
CA GLN A 599 24.51 -42.77 -64.67
C GLN A 599 23.14 -43.45 -64.77
N GLN A 600 22.33 -43.32 -63.72
CA GLN A 600 20.95 -43.81 -63.69
C GLN A 600 20.02 -42.76 -63.06
N LEU A 601 18.87 -42.54 -63.70
CA LEU A 601 17.81 -41.69 -63.16
C LEU A 601 16.92 -42.48 -62.19
N TRP A 602 16.52 -41.84 -61.11
CA TRP A 602 15.72 -42.43 -60.06
C TRP A 602 14.72 -41.42 -59.49
N PRO A 603 13.48 -41.81 -59.18
CA PRO A 603 12.53 -40.92 -58.53
C PRO A 603 12.94 -40.66 -57.07
N VAL A 604 12.60 -39.47 -56.58
CA VAL A 604 12.82 -39.07 -55.19
C VAL A 604 11.48 -38.75 -54.54
N PHE A 605 11.16 -39.51 -53.50
CA PHE A 605 9.99 -39.37 -52.64
C PHE A 605 10.43 -39.37 -51.17
N HIS A 606 10.61 -38.16 -50.63
CA HIS A 606 10.97 -37.94 -49.25
C HIS A 606 9.77 -37.48 -48.43
N LEU A 607 9.66 -37.95 -47.20
CA LEU A 607 8.75 -37.48 -46.18
C LEU A 607 9.54 -37.24 -44.90
N GLY A 608 9.23 -36.19 -44.15
CA GLY A 608 9.96 -35.95 -42.91
C GLY A 608 9.33 -34.88 -42.04
N TRP A 609 10.05 -34.54 -40.99
CA TRP A 609 9.66 -33.47 -40.07
C TRP A 609 10.87 -32.66 -39.65
N LEU A 610 10.70 -31.34 -39.60
CA LEU A 610 11.66 -30.37 -39.09
C LEU A 610 11.17 -29.81 -37.75
N TRP A 611 12.07 -29.73 -36.75
CA TRP A 611 11.79 -29.17 -35.43
C TRP A 611 12.41 -27.79 -35.23
#